data_AF-A0A7K3XH90-F1
#
_entry.id   AF-A0A7K3XH90-F1
#
_cell.length_a   1.000
_cell.length_b   1.000
_cell.length_c   1.000
_cell.angle_alpha   90.00
_cell.angle_beta   90.00
_cell.angle_gamma   90.00
#
_symmetry.space_group_name_H-M   'P 1'
#
loop_
_entity.id
_entity.type
_entity.pdbx_description
1 polymer ?
#
loop_
_entity_poly.entity_id
_entity_poly.type
_entity_poly.pdbx_seq_one_letter_code
_entity_poly.pdbx_strand_id
1 'polypeptide(L)'
;MAKRKKKPSGHQLEAIAHAQYKNEFMRKLKIISVSCCGKEFYGLLPPEELNRIYATRCHPFKIVPADGHLVSDKVLCSIKKLLLPMIKTDKMTLSKYGIELSLEDFFTIGLSLQNYLKMVKVKDFRHADRLKSISNDFANDDELFYSGVIQLESLLSTMGCWESIIGGYTYWLDFDLKLIETRGTGIQNVLVVYSQKPESTRVRINGIFRPVVRLGCGFSMTGLEWITLEPSLLKIKDEASRPLNIYFQSHALERMTERIDCIPIPLAHINAIASFRNAKVFYDNNRNMLIEYSILECKVGYFRVDVVDGLAVVRTFLLLTQSGTPEGQLLWKNTGLQKLDTKYLIMDKLSSFMYSDIGDNDRIRKILQASGCQGLLDLYAIINKSGARHPNHSISSMMLDYLGISDHHFPEDLTDITGCDNLSEPDKIIADDCLERIN
;
A
#
# COMPACT_ATOMS: atom_id res chain seq x y z
N MET A 1 -40.14 -13.14 -42.57
CA MET A 1 -38.93 -12.32 -42.82
C MET A 1 -38.64 -11.45 -41.60
N ALA A 2 -37.63 -11.79 -40.80
CA ALA A 2 -37.24 -10.96 -39.65
C ALA A 2 -36.56 -9.67 -40.17
N LYS A 3 -37.19 -8.52 -39.93
CA LYS A 3 -36.61 -7.20 -40.24
C LYS A 3 -35.31 -7.05 -39.44
N ARG A 4 -34.15 -7.14 -40.11
CA ARG A 4 -32.84 -6.82 -39.52
C ARG A 4 -32.88 -5.37 -39.00
N LYS A 5 -32.87 -5.20 -37.68
CA LYS A 5 -32.69 -3.88 -37.05
C LYS A 5 -31.35 -3.29 -37.52
N LYS A 6 -31.38 -2.10 -38.13
CA LYS A 6 -30.16 -1.35 -38.48
C LYS A 6 -29.35 -1.10 -37.20
N LYS A 7 -28.05 -1.39 -37.22
CA LYS A 7 -27.14 -1.03 -36.13
C LYS A 7 -27.15 0.51 -35.97
N PRO A 8 -27.26 1.05 -34.74
CA PRO A 8 -27.22 2.48 -34.51
C PRO A 8 -25.89 3.08 -34.98
N SER A 9 -25.95 4.32 -35.49
CA SER A 9 -24.74 5.07 -35.88
C SER A 9 -23.91 5.50 -34.66
N GLY A 10 -22.63 5.83 -34.86
CA GLY A 10 -21.74 6.29 -33.78
C GLY A 10 -22.30 7.47 -32.97
N HIS A 11 -22.86 8.47 -33.66
CA HIS A 11 -23.51 9.61 -33.00
C HIS A 11 -24.75 9.21 -32.18
N GLN A 12 -25.53 8.22 -32.64
CA GLN A 12 -26.66 7.71 -31.86
C GLN A 12 -26.19 6.96 -30.62
N LEU A 13 -25.08 6.22 -30.70
CA LEU A 13 -24.48 5.53 -29.56
C LEU A 13 -23.97 6.53 -28.51
N GLU A 14 -23.32 7.61 -28.93
CA GLU A 14 -22.86 8.68 -28.02
C GLU A 14 -24.04 9.37 -27.31
N ALA A 15 -25.11 9.70 -28.05
CA ALA A 15 -26.30 10.31 -27.47
C ALA A 15 -26.99 9.37 -26.46
N ILE A 16 -27.07 8.07 -26.76
CA ILE A 16 -27.61 7.06 -25.84
C ILE A 16 -26.74 6.97 -24.58
N ALA A 17 -25.42 6.90 -24.71
CA ALA A 17 -24.50 6.84 -23.58
C ALA A 17 -24.61 8.10 -22.69
N HIS A 18 -24.70 9.28 -23.29
CA HIS A 18 -24.90 10.53 -22.56
C HIS A 18 -26.24 10.55 -21.80
N ALA A 19 -27.32 10.10 -22.43
CA ALA A 19 -28.63 10.01 -21.77
C ALA A 19 -28.63 9.00 -20.61
N GLN A 20 -27.99 7.84 -20.79
CA GLN A 20 -27.84 6.84 -19.73
C GLN A 20 -27.07 7.40 -18.54
N TYR A 21 -25.93 8.04 -18.80
CA TYR A 21 -25.12 8.67 -17.76
C TYR A 21 -25.88 9.78 -17.02
N LYS A 22 -26.64 10.63 -17.75
CA LYS A 22 -27.51 11.64 -17.12
C LYS A 22 -28.57 11.01 -16.22
N ASN A 23 -29.23 9.96 -16.69
CA ASN A 23 -30.27 9.28 -15.92
C ASN A 23 -29.70 8.62 -14.66
N GLU A 24 -28.52 8.01 -14.76
CA GLU A 24 -27.83 7.44 -13.60
C GLU A 24 -27.45 8.51 -12.58
N PHE A 25 -26.87 9.62 -13.04
CA PHE A 25 -26.56 10.77 -12.20
C PHE A 25 -27.81 11.27 -11.45
N MET A 26 -28.92 11.50 -12.17
CA MET A 26 -30.16 11.99 -11.55
C MET A 26 -30.74 11.01 -10.54
N ARG A 27 -30.66 9.70 -10.83
CA ARG A 27 -31.09 8.65 -9.90
C ARG A 27 -30.27 8.69 -8.61
N LYS A 28 -28.94 8.75 -8.72
CA LYS A 28 -28.04 8.83 -7.56
C LYS A 28 -28.21 10.14 -6.79
N LEU A 29 -28.34 11.27 -7.49
CA LEU A 29 -28.61 12.58 -6.91
C LEU A 29 -29.89 12.56 -6.07
N LYS A 30 -30.97 11.95 -6.57
CA LYS A 30 -32.21 11.80 -5.82
C LYS A 30 -32.01 10.99 -4.54
N ILE A 31 -31.30 9.87 -4.61
CA ILE A 31 -31.03 9.03 -3.43
C ILE A 31 -30.24 9.81 -2.38
N ILE A 32 -29.11 10.39 -2.76
CA ILE A 32 -28.23 11.13 -1.85
C ILE A 32 -28.95 12.34 -1.25
N SER A 33 -29.65 13.12 -2.08
CA SER A 33 -30.34 14.31 -1.59
C SER A 33 -31.49 14.00 -0.63
N VAL A 34 -32.26 12.94 -0.87
CA VAL A 34 -33.32 12.51 0.06
C VAL A 34 -32.73 12.04 1.38
N SER A 35 -31.61 11.32 1.34
CA SER A 35 -30.95 10.82 2.55
C SER A 35 -30.30 11.93 3.36
N CYS A 36 -29.62 12.87 2.70
CA CYS A 36 -28.85 13.92 3.39
C CYS A 36 -29.69 15.16 3.76
N CYS A 37 -30.74 15.48 2.99
CA CYS A 37 -31.51 16.71 3.13
C CYS A 37 -33.01 16.47 3.40
N GLY A 38 -33.45 15.21 3.49
CA GLY A 38 -34.84 14.83 3.75
C GLY A 38 -35.69 14.60 2.50
N LYS A 39 -36.81 13.87 2.68
CA LYS A 39 -37.70 13.41 1.59
C LYS A 39 -38.31 14.53 0.75
N GLU A 40 -38.50 15.71 1.33
CA GLU A 40 -39.09 16.86 0.64
C GLU A 40 -38.12 17.54 -0.33
N PHE A 41 -36.81 17.41 -0.11
CA PHE A 41 -35.77 18.15 -0.84
C PHE A 41 -35.94 18.06 -2.37
N TYR A 42 -36.04 16.84 -2.89
CA TYR A 42 -36.05 16.63 -4.34
C TYR A 42 -37.31 17.21 -5.00
N GLY A 43 -38.42 17.29 -4.26
CA GLY A 43 -39.67 17.89 -4.75
C GLY A 43 -39.64 19.43 -4.78
N LEU A 44 -38.70 20.07 -4.09
CA LEU A 44 -38.53 21.52 -4.09
C LEU A 44 -37.72 22.04 -5.27
N LEU A 45 -36.98 21.17 -5.97
CA LEU A 45 -36.15 21.53 -7.11
C LEU A 45 -36.96 21.55 -8.41
N PRO A 46 -37.07 22.71 -9.09
CA PRO A 46 -37.67 22.74 -10.42
C PRO A 46 -36.75 22.05 -11.45
N PRO A 47 -37.30 21.55 -12.58
CA PRO A 47 -36.52 20.84 -13.60
C PRO A 47 -35.30 21.61 -14.14
N GLU A 48 -35.39 22.93 -14.21
CA GLU A 48 -34.32 23.83 -14.64
C GLU A 48 -33.11 23.74 -13.70
N GLU A 49 -33.36 23.71 -12.39
CA GLU A 49 -32.30 23.60 -11.39
C GLU A 49 -31.68 22.20 -11.37
N LEU A 50 -32.46 21.13 -11.60
CA LEU A 50 -31.91 19.78 -11.80
C LEU A 50 -30.96 19.76 -13.00
N ASN A 51 -31.35 20.39 -14.12
CA ASN A 51 -30.48 20.52 -15.29
C ASN A 51 -29.24 21.36 -14.99
N ARG A 52 -29.35 22.39 -14.16
CA ARG A 52 -28.22 23.22 -13.73
C ARG A 52 -27.23 22.41 -12.88
N ILE A 53 -27.70 21.64 -11.89
CA ILE A 53 -26.85 20.74 -11.09
C ILE A 53 -26.09 19.78 -12.01
N TYR A 54 -26.80 19.17 -12.97
CA TYR A 54 -26.14 18.26 -13.91
C TYR A 54 -25.16 18.99 -14.82
N ALA A 55 -25.48 20.19 -15.28
CA ALA A 55 -24.56 20.98 -16.08
C ALA A 55 -23.28 21.22 -15.30
N THR A 56 -23.34 21.81 -14.11
CA THR A 56 -22.19 22.22 -13.28
C THR A 56 -21.58 21.11 -12.43
N ARG A 57 -21.87 19.84 -12.74
CA ARG A 57 -21.46 18.71 -11.92
C ARG A 57 -19.94 18.52 -11.87
N CYS A 58 -19.50 17.80 -10.85
CA CYS A 58 -18.19 17.17 -10.77
C CYS A 58 -18.16 15.91 -11.64
N HIS A 59 -17.18 15.84 -12.54
CA HIS A 59 -16.99 14.74 -13.48
C HIS A 59 -16.15 13.60 -12.87
N PRO A 60 -16.28 12.35 -13.36
CA PRO A 60 -15.48 11.22 -12.89
C PRO A 60 -13.98 11.49 -12.98
N PHE A 61 -13.20 10.85 -12.11
CA PHE A 61 -11.76 11.07 -12.01
C PHE A 61 -11.02 10.89 -13.34
N LYS A 62 -10.13 11.83 -13.63
CA LYS A 62 -9.20 11.78 -14.76
C LYS A 62 -7.76 11.74 -14.24
N ILE A 63 -7.03 10.69 -14.61
CA ILE A 63 -5.61 10.55 -14.26
C ILE A 63 -4.74 11.11 -15.39
N VAL A 64 -3.87 12.05 -15.07
CA VAL A 64 -2.95 12.73 -15.99
C VAL A 64 -1.54 12.80 -15.41
N PRO A 65 -0.48 12.77 -16.24
CA PRO A 65 0.85 13.10 -15.75
C PRO A 65 0.95 14.59 -15.42
N ALA A 66 1.78 14.93 -14.44
CA ALA A 66 2.19 16.31 -14.17
C ALA A 66 3.05 16.87 -15.30
N ASP A 67 2.91 18.16 -15.58
CA ASP A 67 3.70 18.83 -16.62
C ASP A 67 5.19 18.81 -16.27
N GLY A 68 6.03 18.41 -17.23
CA GLY A 68 7.48 18.29 -17.04
C GLY A 68 7.96 17.03 -16.31
N HIS A 69 7.04 16.17 -15.84
CA HIS A 69 7.39 14.92 -15.18
C HIS A 69 7.45 13.74 -16.17
N LEU A 70 8.39 12.82 -15.93
CA LEU A 70 8.64 11.65 -16.77
C LEU A 70 7.83 10.44 -16.30
N VAL A 71 6.51 10.48 -16.52
CA VAL A 71 5.63 9.35 -16.21
C VAL A 71 5.40 8.50 -17.46
N SER A 72 5.83 7.24 -17.43
CA SER A 72 5.64 6.33 -18.57
C SER A 72 4.18 5.92 -18.76
N ASP A 73 3.78 5.62 -19.99
CA ASP A 73 2.43 5.10 -20.30
C ASP A 73 2.11 3.80 -19.55
N LYS A 74 3.13 2.97 -19.30
CA LYS A 74 2.97 1.73 -18.52
C LYS A 74 2.51 2.03 -17.09
N VAL A 75 3.15 3.01 -16.43
CA VAL A 75 2.80 3.44 -15.07
C VAL A 75 1.41 4.08 -15.06
N LEU A 76 1.12 5.00 -15.98
CA LEU A 76 -0.22 5.60 -16.09
C LEU A 76 -1.32 4.55 -16.33
N CYS A 77 -1.05 3.54 -17.16
CA CYS A 77 -1.97 2.45 -17.42
C CYS A 77 -2.18 1.56 -16.18
N SER A 78 -1.09 1.26 -15.45
CA SER A 78 -1.14 0.52 -14.18
C SER A 78 -2.00 1.25 -13.14
N ILE A 79 -1.71 2.53 -12.89
CA ILE A 79 -2.48 3.37 -11.96
C ILE A 79 -3.96 3.41 -12.37
N LYS A 80 -4.28 3.66 -13.65
CA LYS A 80 -5.68 3.69 -14.11
C LYS A 80 -6.41 2.37 -13.89
N LYS A 81 -5.75 1.25 -14.10
CA LYS A 81 -6.33 -0.09 -13.96
C LYS A 81 -6.57 -0.48 -12.51
N LEU A 82 -5.76 0.01 -11.57
CA LEU A 82 -5.88 -0.36 -10.16
C LEU A 82 -6.66 0.69 -9.35
N LEU A 83 -6.29 1.97 -9.48
CA LEU A 83 -6.83 3.05 -8.65
C LEU A 83 -8.30 3.37 -8.95
N LEU A 84 -8.70 3.44 -10.23
CA LEU A 84 -10.07 3.81 -10.57
C LEU A 84 -11.10 2.77 -10.11
N PRO A 85 -10.85 1.45 -10.24
CA PRO A 85 -11.70 0.46 -9.59
C PRO A 85 -11.74 0.62 -8.07
N MET A 86 -10.61 0.83 -7.40
CA MET A 86 -10.57 1.06 -5.95
C MET A 86 -11.45 2.26 -5.54
N ILE A 87 -11.35 3.40 -6.23
CA ILE A 87 -12.21 4.58 -5.94
C ILE A 87 -13.71 4.28 -6.13
N LYS A 88 -14.06 3.34 -7.02
CA LYS A 88 -15.46 2.96 -7.28
C LYS A 88 -16.00 1.98 -6.25
N THR A 89 -15.16 1.10 -5.74
CA THR A 89 -15.56 0.06 -4.79
C THR A 89 -15.43 0.54 -3.36
N ASP A 90 -14.42 1.35 -3.07
CA ASP A 90 -14.13 1.86 -1.73
C ASP A 90 -15.27 2.75 -1.21
N LYS A 91 -15.68 2.46 0.02
CA LYS A 91 -16.91 2.97 0.61
C LYS A 91 -16.60 3.98 1.68
N MET A 92 -17.32 5.10 1.62
CA MET A 92 -17.29 6.15 2.61
C MET A 92 -18.62 6.16 3.36
N THR A 93 -18.55 6.03 4.68
CA THR A 93 -19.73 6.08 5.55
C THR A 93 -19.98 7.52 5.97
N LEU A 94 -21.11 8.07 5.55
CA LEU A 94 -21.59 9.38 5.99
C LEU A 94 -22.43 9.21 7.25
N SER A 95 -21.78 8.93 8.39
CA SER A 95 -22.45 8.53 9.64
C SER A 95 -23.55 9.49 10.09
N LYS A 96 -23.34 10.81 9.95
CA LYS A 96 -24.32 11.85 10.26
C LYS A 96 -25.63 11.72 9.46
N TYR A 97 -25.56 11.15 8.26
CA TYR A 97 -26.69 10.99 7.35
C TYR A 97 -27.14 9.53 7.21
N GLY A 98 -26.46 8.59 7.88
CA GLY A 98 -26.80 7.17 7.86
C GLY A 98 -26.74 6.53 6.47
N ILE A 99 -25.84 7.00 5.60
CA ILE A 99 -25.65 6.43 4.26
C ILE A 99 -24.20 6.05 3.99
N GLU A 100 -24.03 5.11 3.08
CA GLU A 100 -22.74 4.67 2.56
C GLU A 100 -22.71 4.94 1.06
N LEU A 101 -21.63 5.56 0.59
CA LEU A 101 -21.42 5.91 -0.81
C LEU A 101 -20.06 5.40 -1.27
N SER A 102 -19.92 5.11 -2.57
CA SER A 102 -18.57 4.97 -3.12
C SER A 102 -17.84 6.31 -3.08
N LEU A 103 -16.52 6.28 -3.00
CA LEU A 103 -15.70 7.48 -3.10
C LEU A 103 -15.95 8.21 -4.44
N GLU A 104 -16.14 7.47 -5.54
CA GLU A 104 -16.57 8.03 -6.82
C GLU A 104 -17.90 8.79 -6.72
N ASP A 105 -18.92 8.19 -6.12
CA ASP A 105 -20.24 8.82 -5.98
C ASP A 105 -20.20 10.04 -5.05
N PHE A 106 -19.35 10.02 -4.02
CA PHE A 106 -19.12 11.18 -3.17
C PHE A 106 -18.55 12.36 -3.97
N PHE A 107 -17.43 12.17 -4.66
CA PHE A 107 -16.75 13.24 -5.42
C PHE A 107 -17.48 13.66 -6.70
N THR A 108 -18.36 12.82 -7.25
CA THR A 108 -19.13 13.15 -8.47
C THR A 108 -20.54 13.63 -8.17
N ILE A 109 -21.28 13.01 -7.26
CA ILE A 109 -22.68 13.34 -6.97
C ILE A 109 -22.80 14.19 -5.71
N GLY A 110 -22.19 13.74 -4.61
CA GLY A 110 -22.25 14.43 -3.32
C GLY A 110 -21.69 15.84 -3.40
N LEU A 111 -20.47 15.98 -3.93
CA LEU A 111 -19.80 17.26 -4.09
C LEU A 111 -20.52 18.19 -5.09
N SER A 112 -21.10 17.64 -6.16
CA SER A 112 -21.95 18.41 -7.08
C SER A 112 -23.14 19.04 -6.36
N LEU A 113 -23.81 18.26 -5.51
CA LEU A 113 -24.94 18.73 -4.72
C LEU A 113 -24.50 19.78 -3.69
N GLN A 114 -23.43 19.54 -2.93
CA GLN A 114 -22.90 20.53 -1.98
C GLN A 114 -22.54 21.85 -2.67
N ASN A 115 -21.81 21.81 -3.79
CA ASN A 115 -21.43 22.99 -4.54
C ASN A 115 -22.65 23.78 -5.03
N TYR A 116 -23.65 23.09 -5.59
CA TYR A 116 -24.90 23.72 -5.99
C TYR A 116 -25.59 24.42 -4.80
N LEU A 117 -25.72 23.73 -3.66
CA LEU A 117 -26.40 24.27 -2.48
C LEU A 117 -25.69 25.49 -1.87
N LYS A 118 -24.35 25.52 -1.92
CA LYS A 118 -23.56 26.70 -1.54
C LYS A 118 -23.84 27.88 -2.48
N MET A 119 -24.12 27.63 -3.76
CA MET A 119 -24.35 28.68 -4.78
C MET A 119 -25.79 29.20 -4.87
N VAL A 120 -26.81 28.39 -4.54
CA VAL A 120 -28.23 28.79 -4.61
C VAL A 120 -28.51 29.99 -3.73
N LYS A 121 -29.27 30.96 -4.22
CA LYS A 121 -29.76 32.11 -3.44
C LYS A 121 -31.25 31.96 -3.16
N VAL A 122 -31.68 32.54 -2.03
CA VAL A 122 -33.07 32.53 -1.53
C VAL A 122 -34.09 33.05 -2.56
N LYS A 123 -33.65 33.85 -3.54
CA LYS A 123 -34.48 34.48 -4.57
C LYS A 123 -34.45 33.76 -5.92
N ASP A 124 -33.68 32.67 -6.07
CA ASP A 124 -33.49 32.02 -7.37
C ASP A 124 -34.78 31.35 -7.89
N PHE A 125 -35.60 30.78 -6.99
CA PHE A 125 -36.89 30.16 -7.31
C PHE A 125 -37.82 30.10 -6.09
N ARG A 126 -39.11 29.78 -6.31
CA ARG A 126 -40.21 29.88 -5.33
C ARG A 126 -39.96 29.19 -3.97
N HIS A 127 -39.14 28.14 -3.93
CA HIS A 127 -38.89 27.31 -2.75
C HIS A 127 -37.42 27.31 -2.32
N ALA A 128 -36.61 28.24 -2.82
CA ALA A 128 -35.18 28.27 -2.57
C ALA A 128 -34.84 28.53 -1.09
N ASP A 129 -35.63 29.35 -0.40
CA ASP A 129 -35.53 29.58 1.04
C ASP A 129 -35.66 28.28 1.85
N ARG A 130 -36.70 27.50 1.56
CA ARG A 130 -36.97 26.23 2.22
C ARG A 130 -35.91 25.19 1.89
N LEU A 131 -35.50 25.11 0.61
CA LEU A 131 -34.43 24.22 0.16
C LEU A 131 -33.15 24.48 0.97
N LYS A 132 -32.70 25.74 1.07
CA LYS A 132 -31.49 26.09 1.83
C LYS A 132 -31.63 25.76 3.30
N SER A 133 -32.80 25.98 3.90
CA SER A 133 -33.02 25.67 5.31
C SER A 133 -32.85 24.17 5.62
N ILE A 134 -33.43 23.28 4.81
CA ILE A 134 -33.38 21.83 5.07
C ILE A 134 -32.04 21.21 4.67
N SER A 135 -31.30 21.86 3.76
CA SER A 135 -30.02 21.37 3.27
C SER A 135 -28.83 22.04 3.93
N ASN A 136 -29.04 22.95 4.89
CA ASN A 136 -27.98 23.79 5.44
C ASN A 136 -26.86 22.95 6.07
N ASP A 137 -27.24 21.92 6.81
CA ASP A 137 -26.28 21.06 7.52
C ASP A 137 -25.39 20.28 6.56
N PHE A 138 -25.96 19.80 5.44
CA PHE A 138 -25.22 19.10 4.39
C PHE A 138 -24.39 20.05 3.53
N ALA A 139 -24.95 21.22 3.21
CA ALA A 139 -24.29 22.22 2.38
C ALA A 139 -23.03 22.79 3.04
N ASN A 140 -22.99 22.89 4.37
CA ASN A 140 -21.87 23.44 5.12
C ASN A 140 -21.09 22.37 5.90
N ASP A 141 -21.21 21.09 5.50
CA ASP A 141 -20.49 19.99 6.11
C ASP A 141 -19.07 19.87 5.53
N ASP A 142 -18.16 20.74 5.99
CA ASP A 142 -16.78 20.73 5.50
C ASP A 142 -15.99 19.51 6.03
N GLU A 143 -16.39 18.92 7.16
CA GLU A 143 -15.84 17.65 7.66
C GLU A 143 -16.13 16.50 6.69
N LEU A 144 -17.29 16.52 6.02
CA LEU A 144 -17.62 15.55 4.97
C LEU A 144 -16.64 15.60 3.80
N PHE A 145 -16.31 16.81 3.34
CA PHE A 145 -15.32 16.98 2.28
C PHE A 145 -13.95 16.51 2.74
N TYR A 146 -13.53 16.90 3.94
CA TYR A 146 -12.23 16.55 4.49
C TYR A 146 -12.06 15.04 4.67
N SER A 147 -13.09 14.34 5.18
CA SER A 147 -13.06 12.87 5.32
C SER A 147 -12.98 12.16 3.98
N GLY A 148 -13.72 12.61 2.96
CA GLY A 148 -13.61 12.06 1.61
C GLY A 148 -12.23 12.30 1.00
N VAL A 149 -11.62 13.47 1.24
CA VAL A 149 -10.25 13.77 0.79
C VAL A 149 -9.22 12.91 1.50
N ILE A 150 -9.29 12.73 2.83
CA ILE A 150 -8.37 11.83 3.56
C ILE A 150 -8.44 10.40 3.01
N GLN A 151 -9.65 9.88 2.78
CA GLN A 151 -9.82 8.53 2.25
C GLN A 151 -9.22 8.41 0.84
N LEU A 152 -9.44 9.42 -0.01
CA LEU A 152 -8.80 9.50 -1.33
C LEU A 152 -7.28 9.55 -1.23
N GLU A 153 -6.73 10.40 -0.37
CA GLU A 153 -5.29 10.56 -0.16
C GLU A 153 -4.60 9.28 0.29
N SER A 154 -5.28 8.46 1.10
CA SER A 154 -4.81 7.12 1.47
C SER A 154 -4.64 6.22 0.24
N LEU A 155 -5.63 6.19 -0.66
CA LEU A 155 -5.56 5.45 -1.92
C LEU A 155 -4.46 6.00 -2.85
N LEU A 156 -4.35 7.33 -2.96
CA LEU A 156 -3.33 7.99 -3.77
C LEU A 156 -1.92 7.68 -3.27
N SER A 157 -1.70 7.76 -1.96
CA SER A 157 -0.42 7.45 -1.33
C SER A 157 -0.04 5.99 -1.51
N THR A 158 -1.02 5.09 -1.37
CA THR A 158 -0.83 3.65 -1.61
C THR A 158 -0.39 3.39 -3.05
N MET A 159 -1.04 4.00 -4.04
CA MET A 159 -0.68 3.81 -5.45
C MET A 159 0.65 4.47 -5.83
N GLY A 160 0.95 5.67 -5.31
CA GLY A 160 2.25 6.31 -5.51
C GLY A 160 3.39 5.44 -4.99
N CYS A 161 3.20 4.88 -3.79
CA CYS A 161 4.12 3.93 -3.20
C CYS A 161 4.24 2.62 -4.00
N TRP A 162 3.12 2.08 -4.50
CA TRP A 162 3.09 0.84 -5.28
C TRP A 162 3.87 0.94 -6.60
N GLU A 163 3.83 2.09 -7.26
CA GLU A 163 4.56 2.33 -8.51
C GLU A 163 6.02 2.76 -8.28
N SER A 164 6.40 3.10 -7.04
CA SER A 164 7.72 3.60 -6.68
C SER A 164 8.76 2.50 -6.47
N ILE A 165 10.00 2.78 -6.88
CA ILE A 165 11.15 1.86 -6.72
C ILE A 165 12.37 2.67 -6.25
N ILE A 166 13.03 2.28 -5.14
CA ILE A 166 14.14 3.04 -4.51
C ILE A 166 15.31 3.33 -5.48
N GLY A 167 15.61 2.42 -6.42
CA GLY A 167 16.60 2.64 -7.48
C GLY A 167 16.02 3.06 -8.84
N GLY A 168 14.70 3.22 -8.92
CA GLY A 168 13.94 3.51 -10.14
C GLY A 168 13.44 4.96 -10.16
N TYR A 169 12.15 5.17 -10.37
CA TYR A 169 11.50 6.45 -10.14
C TYR A 169 10.65 6.37 -8.88
N THR A 170 10.54 7.49 -8.17
CA THR A 170 9.55 7.69 -7.12
C THR A 170 8.36 8.44 -7.71
N TYR A 171 7.15 7.94 -7.47
CA TYR A 171 5.89 8.51 -7.92
C TYR A 171 5.03 8.92 -6.74
N TRP A 172 4.24 9.97 -6.92
CA TRP A 172 3.15 10.36 -6.03
C TRP A 172 2.00 10.92 -6.85
N LEU A 173 0.83 10.99 -6.23
CA LEU A 173 -0.38 11.49 -6.86
C LEU A 173 -0.98 12.58 -5.98
N ASP A 174 -1.40 13.68 -6.59
CA ASP A 174 -2.21 14.70 -5.94
C ASP A 174 -3.61 14.73 -6.53
N PHE A 175 -4.57 15.18 -5.72
CA PHE A 175 -5.93 15.46 -6.15
C PHE A 175 -6.11 16.96 -6.40
N ASP A 176 -6.73 17.29 -7.53
CA ASP A 176 -7.05 18.66 -7.92
C ASP A 176 -8.45 18.74 -8.54
N LEU A 177 -9.10 19.90 -8.38
CA LEU A 177 -10.41 20.22 -8.94
C LEU A 177 -10.24 21.28 -10.03
N LYS A 178 -10.27 20.85 -11.30
CA LYS A 178 -10.07 21.76 -12.44
C LYS A 178 -11.39 22.16 -13.09
N LEU A 179 -11.59 23.44 -13.35
CA LEU A 179 -12.71 23.89 -14.17
C LEU A 179 -12.55 23.38 -15.61
N ILE A 180 -13.63 22.88 -16.19
CA ILE A 180 -13.63 22.45 -17.59
C ILE A 180 -13.87 23.69 -18.47
N GLU A 181 -12.83 24.21 -19.12
CA GLU A 181 -12.94 25.40 -19.97
C GLU A 181 -13.49 25.07 -21.37
N THR A 182 -13.26 23.86 -21.86
CA THR A 182 -13.66 23.44 -23.20
C THR A 182 -15.01 22.70 -23.18
N ARG A 183 -16.07 23.37 -23.67
CA ARG A 183 -17.40 22.81 -24.01
C ARG A 183 -18.40 22.55 -22.87
N GLY A 184 -18.23 23.13 -21.69
CA GLY A 184 -19.25 23.04 -20.64
C GLY A 184 -18.91 23.87 -19.40
N THR A 185 -19.89 24.02 -18.50
CA THR A 185 -19.67 24.52 -17.13
C THR A 185 -19.53 23.32 -16.23
N GLY A 186 -18.43 23.07 -15.54
CA GLY A 186 -18.31 21.88 -14.68
C GLY A 186 -16.93 21.77 -14.04
N ILE A 187 -16.80 20.82 -13.12
CA ILE A 187 -15.57 20.59 -12.37
C ILE A 187 -15.05 19.20 -12.73
N GLN A 188 -13.78 19.10 -13.08
CA GLN A 188 -13.10 17.84 -13.34
C GLN A 188 -12.33 17.43 -12.08
N ASN A 189 -12.65 16.26 -11.53
CA ASN A 189 -11.79 15.60 -10.56
C ASN A 189 -10.53 15.12 -11.30
N VAL A 190 -9.37 15.69 -11.00
CA VAL A 190 -8.09 15.37 -11.64
C VAL A 190 -7.16 14.73 -10.62
N LEU A 191 -6.58 13.59 -10.98
CA LEU A 191 -5.49 12.96 -10.25
C LEU A 191 -4.21 13.18 -11.05
N VAL A 192 -3.29 13.97 -10.50
CA VAL A 192 -2.05 14.37 -11.16
C VAL A 192 -0.94 13.44 -10.69
N VAL A 193 -0.30 12.73 -11.61
CA VAL A 193 0.80 11.79 -11.32
C VAL A 193 2.13 12.49 -11.52
N TYR A 194 2.92 12.57 -10.47
CA TYR A 194 4.26 13.13 -10.50
C TYR A 194 5.29 12.01 -10.49
N SER A 195 6.51 12.34 -10.92
CA SER A 195 7.65 11.42 -10.86
C SER A 195 8.94 12.16 -10.59
N GLN A 196 9.84 11.52 -9.84
CA GLN A 196 11.18 12.03 -9.60
C GLN A 196 12.18 10.88 -9.65
N LYS A 197 13.29 11.10 -10.35
CA LYS A 197 14.41 10.16 -10.31
C LYS A 197 15.19 10.38 -9.00
N PRO A 198 15.52 9.31 -8.24
CA PRO A 198 16.35 9.38 -7.05
C PRO A 198 17.68 10.07 -7.34
N GLU A 199 18.15 10.88 -6.39
CA GLU A 199 19.49 11.42 -6.42
C GLU A 199 20.50 10.28 -6.36
N SER A 200 21.55 10.34 -7.17
CA SER A 200 22.59 9.30 -7.22
C SER A 200 23.97 9.92 -7.09
N THR A 201 24.84 9.26 -6.32
CA THR A 201 26.23 9.68 -6.12
C THR A 201 27.16 8.47 -6.03
N ARG A 202 28.46 8.71 -5.84
CA ARG A 202 29.47 7.66 -5.63
C ARG A 202 30.13 7.87 -4.28
N VAL A 203 30.23 6.79 -3.51
CA VAL A 203 30.87 6.78 -2.19
C VAL A 203 32.05 5.81 -2.20
N ARG A 204 33.14 6.14 -1.49
CA ARG A 204 34.32 5.30 -1.39
C ARG A 204 34.16 4.32 -0.22
N ILE A 205 34.01 3.05 -0.51
CA ILE A 205 33.90 1.99 0.50
C ILE A 205 35.04 0.99 0.29
N ASN A 206 35.86 0.79 1.32
CA ASN A 206 37.05 -0.07 1.27
C ASN A 206 37.96 0.26 0.06
N GLY A 207 38.16 1.56 -0.21
CA GLY A 207 38.97 2.04 -1.35
C GLY A 207 38.28 2.01 -2.72
N ILE A 208 37.09 1.40 -2.85
CA ILE A 208 36.37 1.26 -4.12
C ILE A 208 35.20 2.24 -4.17
N PHE A 209 35.10 3.00 -5.28
CA PHE A 209 33.94 3.86 -5.52
C PHE A 209 32.73 3.05 -5.98
N ARG A 210 31.66 3.10 -5.19
CA ARG A 210 30.40 2.39 -5.45
C ARG A 210 29.28 3.41 -5.71
N PRO A 211 28.43 3.18 -6.73
CA PRO A 211 27.24 4.02 -6.94
C PRO A 211 26.23 3.76 -5.82
N VAL A 212 25.55 4.83 -5.41
CA VAL A 212 24.47 4.78 -4.42
C VAL A 212 23.33 5.70 -4.82
N VAL A 213 22.11 5.35 -4.41
CA VAL A 213 20.87 6.10 -4.68
C VAL A 213 20.22 6.57 -3.38
N ARG A 214 19.74 7.81 -3.32
CA ARG A 214 19.15 8.40 -2.12
C ARG A 214 17.76 7.81 -1.88
N LEU A 215 17.47 7.46 -0.62
CA LEU A 215 16.16 6.97 -0.21
C LEU A 215 15.16 8.13 -0.15
N GLY A 216 14.09 8.03 -0.94
CA GLY A 216 12.98 8.98 -0.91
C GLY A 216 11.65 8.28 -1.13
N CYS A 217 10.58 8.92 -0.67
CA CYS A 217 9.21 8.46 -0.82
C CYS A 217 8.30 9.61 -1.23
N GLY A 218 7.39 9.32 -2.14
CA GLY A 218 6.40 10.28 -2.59
C GLY A 218 5.13 10.17 -1.75
N PHE A 219 4.56 11.30 -1.36
CA PHE A 219 3.30 11.41 -0.63
C PHE A 219 2.36 12.35 -1.34
N SER A 220 1.07 12.08 -1.22
CA SER A 220 0.03 13.04 -1.63
C SER A 220 0.23 14.34 -0.85
N MET A 221 0.07 15.49 -1.51
CA MET A 221 0.20 16.85 -1.00
C MET A 221 1.62 17.34 -0.65
N THR A 222 2.47 16.53 -0.03
CA THR A 222 3.83 16.96 0.35
C THR A 222 4.87 16.67 -0.72
N GLY A 223 4.52 15.83 -1.70
CA GLY A 223 5.38 15.47 -2.81
C GLY A 223 6.50 14.53 -2.40
N LEU A 224 7.70 14.75 -2.92
CA LEU A 224 8.84 13.91 -2.60
C LEU A 224 9.48 14.31 -1.27
N GLU A 225 9.56 13.35 -0.35
CA GLU A 225 10.30 13.48 0.89
C GLU A 225 11.53 12.57 0.87
N TRP A 226 12.70 13.16 1.14
CA TRP A 226 13.94 12.42 1.34
C TRP A 226 14.02 11.90 2.77
N ILE A 227 14.25 10.60 2.91
CA ILE A 227 14.32 9.98 4.23
C ILE A 227 15.72 10.18 4.81
N THR A 228 15.77 10.61 6.06
CA THR A 228 17.01 10.88 6.80
C THR A 228 17.06 10.06 8.08
N LEU A 229 18.26 9.87 8.61
CA LEU A 229 18.51 9.19 9.87
C LEU A 229 19.05 10.17 10.91
N GLU A 230 18.40 10.24 12.07
CA GLU A 230 18.84 11.11 13.15
C GLU A 230 20.19 10.64 13.74
N PRO A 231 21.22 11.51 13.87
CA PRO A 231 22.52 11.12 14.41
C PRO A 231 22.45 10.59 15.85
N SER A 232 21.46 11.04 16.63
CA SER A 232 21.21 10.59 18.01
C SER A 232 20.93 9.09 18.10
N LEU A 233 20.30 8.50 17.08
CA LEU A 233 20.07 7.05 17.00
C LEU A 233 21.37 6.25 16.81
N LEU A 234 22.41 6.92 16.31
CA LEU A 234 23.69 6.28 15.96
C LEU A 234 24.73 6.37 17.09
N LYS A 235 24.39 6.98 18.23
CA LYS A 235 25.33 7.20 19.35
C LYS A 235 26.62 7.92 18.94
N ILE A 236 26.60 8.70 17.86
CA ILE A 236 27.71 9.54 17.41
C ILE A 236 27.74 10.79 18.30
N LYS A 237 28.87 11.05 18.97
CA LYS A 237 28.99 12.02 20.07
C LYS A 237 29.39 13.46 19.68
N ASP A 238 29.58 13.79 18.40
CA ASP A 238 30.14 15.10 17.98
C ASP A 238 29.24 16.01 17.12
N GLU A 239 29.54 17.32 17.23
CA GLU A 239 28.75 18.57 17.14
C GLU A 239 28.18 19.01 15.78
N ALA A 240 27.65 18.11 14.97
CA ALA A 240 26.83 18.51 13.81
C ALA A 240 25.53 17.72 13.77
N SER A 241 24.50 18.21 14.48
CA SER A 241 23.17 17.56 14.64
C SER A 241 22.32 17.57 13.37
N ARG A 242 22.91 17.37 12.19
CA ARG A 242 22.17 17.31 10.93
C ARG A 242 21.77 15.86 10.63
N PRO A 243 20.50 15.61 10.30
CA PRO A 243 20.04 14.29 9.85
C PRO A 243 20.88 13.78 8.68
N LEU A 244 21.30 12.51 8.75
CA LEU A 244 22.11 11.87 7.71
C LEU A 244 21.20 11.43 6.56
N ASN A 245 21.56 11.79 5.34
CA ASN A 245 20.88 11.27 4.16
C ASN A 245 21.16 9.78 4.00
N ILE A 246 20.11 9.01 3.72
CA ILE A 246 20.20 7.56 3.53
C ILE A 246 20.38 7.24 2.06
N TYR A 247 21.34 6.36 1.78
CA TYR A 247 21.74 5.98 0.43
C TYR A 247 21.83 4.46 0.31
N PHE A 248 21.24 3.87 -0.73
CA PHE A 248 21.30 2.44 -1.01
C PHE A 248 22.32 2.12 -2.09
N GLN A 249 23.14 1.10 -1.85
CA GLN A 249 23.86 0.41 -2.92
C GLN A 249 22.91 -0.48 -3.72
N SER A 250 23.12 -0.61 -5.02
CA SER A 250 22.36 -1.56 -5.87
C SER A 250 22.41 -2.98 -5.32
N HIS A 251 23.59 -3.40 -4.84
CA HIS A 251 23.76 -4.71 -4.20
C HIS A 251 22.86 -4.92 -2.97
N ALA A 252 22.59 -3.87 -2.18
CA ALA A 252 21.70 -3.99 -1.04
C ALA A 252 20.25 -4.26 -1.45
N LEU A 253 19.79 -3.58 -2.50
CA LEU A 253 18.46 -3.78 -3.08
C LEU A 253 18.33 -5.18 -3.68
N GLU A 254 19.32 -5.63 -4.45
CA GLU A 254 19.37 -7.00 -5.00
C GLU A 254 19.30 -8.05 -3.89
N ARG A 255 20.11 -7.91 -2.83
CA ARG A 255 20.08 -8.83 -1.69
C ARG A 255 18.75 -8.82 -0.94
N MET A 256 18.07 -7.68 -0.88
CA MET A 256 16.72 -7.61 -0.29
C MET A 256 15.72 -8.37 -1.16
N THR A 257 15.70 -8.11 -2.47
CA THR A 257 14.79 -8.81 -3.41
C THR A 257 15.02 -10.31 -3.43
N GLU A 258 16.27 -10.76 -3.41
CA GLU A 258 16.61 -12.19 -3.40
C GLU A 258 16.16 -12.92 -2.13
N ARG A 259 16.14 -12.21 -0.98
CA ARG A 259 15.88 -12.81 0.33
C ARG A 259 14.45 -12.59 0.82
N ILE A 260 13.77 -11.56 0.35
CA ILE A 260 12.35 -11.30 0.57
C ILE A 260 11.58 -11.67 -0.71
N ASP A 261 11.87 -12.86 -1.24
CA ASP A 261 11.51 -13.34 -2.57
C ASP A 261 10.02 -13.67 -2.75
N CYS A 262 9.28 -13.78 -1.65
CA CYS A 262 7.85 -14.01 -1.64
C CYS A 262 6.99 -12.74 -1.48
N ILE A 263 7.62 -11.57 -1.36
CA ILE A 263 6.91 -10.30 -1.15
C ILE A 263 7.05 -9.44 -2.41
N PRO A 264 5.96 -8.83 -2.91
CA PRO A 264 6.05 -7.88 -4.01
C PRO A 264 7.07 -6.78 -3.72
N ILE A 265 7.93 -6.48 -4.71
CA ILE A 265 8.99 -5.47 -4.58
C ILE A 265 8.48 -4.13 -4.04
N PRO A 266 7.33 -3.57 -4.52
CA PRO A 266 6.82 -2.32 -3.96
C PRO A 266 6.54 -2.40 -2.46
N LEU A 267 5.94 -3.51 -2.00
CA LEU A 267 5.66 -3.71 -0.58
C LEU A 267 6.95 -3.83 0.23
N ALA A 268 7.97 -4.53 -0.28
CA ALA A 268 9.28 -4.60 0.37
C ALA A 268 9.93 -3.20 0.50
N HIS A 269 9.82 -2.37 -0.54
CA HIS A 269 10.37 -1.01 -0.54
C HIS A 269 9.64 -0.06 0.42
N ILE A 270 8.31 -0.13 0.48
CA ILE A 270 7.50 0.65 1.44
C ILE A 270 7.89 0.29 2.87
N ASN A 271 8.01 -1.01 3.15
CA ASN A 271 8.44 -1.49 4.47
C ASN A 271 9.88 -1.03 4.78
N ALA A 272 10.76 -0.90 3.78
CA ALA A 272 12.10 -0.36 3.97
C ALA A 272 12.01 1.12 4.37
N ILE A 273 11.24 1.93 3.65
CA ILE A 273 11.01 3.34 3.97
C ILE A 273 10.45 3.49 5.39
N ALA A 274 9.43 2.71 5.75
CA ALA A 274 8.84 2.72 7.10
C ALA A 274 9.86 2.33 8.18
N SER A 275 10.69 1.33 7.90
CA SER A 275 11.75 0.87 8.81
C SER A 275 12.81 1.95 9.04
N PHE A 276 13.16 2.75 8.03
CA PHE A 276 14.10 3.88 8.20
C PHE A 276 13.47 5.08 8.89
N ARG A 277 12.18 5.37 8.65
CA ARG A 277 11.45 6.43 9.36
C ARG A 277 11.37 6.16 10.87
N ASN A 278 11.13 4.90 11.23
CA ASN A 278 11.04 4.43 12.61
C ASN A 278 12.26 3.57 12.98
N ALA A 279 13.46 4.04 12.63
CA ALA A 279 14.68 3.25 12.71
C ALA A 279 14.98 2.77 14.14
N LYS A 280 15.07 1.45 14.28
CA LYS A 280 15.64 0.79 15.46
C LYS A 280 17.05 0.32 15.12
N VAL A 281 18.03 0.86 15.83
CA VAL A 281 19.46 0.64 15.56
C VAL A 281 20.03 -0.43 16.50
N PHE A 282 20.67 -1.42 15.89
CA PHE A 282 21.38 -2.53 16.53
C PHE A 282 22.83 -2.55 16.07
N TYR A 283 23.66 -3.34 16.75
CA TYR A 283 25.06 -3.54 16.39
C TYR A 283 25.40 -5.03 16.43
N ASP A 284 26.14 -5.52 15.44
CA ASP A 284 26.71 -6.87 15.48
C ASP A 284 27.97 -6.94 16.35
N ASN A 285 28.56 -8.13 16.50
CA ASN A 285 29.76 -8.34 17.32
C ASN A 285 31.00 -7.59 16.79
N ASN A 286 31.01 -7.28 15.50
CA ASN A 286 32.06 -6.50 14.85
C ASN A 286 31.75 -4.99 14.90
N ARG A 287 30.73 -4.59 15.68
CA ARG A 287 30.22 -3.21 15.81
C ARG A 287 29.74 -2.62 14.50
N ASN A 288 29.34 -3.44 13.53
CA ASN A 288 28.65 -2.94 12.35
C ASN A 288 27.23 -2.52 12.73
N MET A 289 26.79 -1.38 12.20
CA MET A 289 25.47 -0.84 12.45
C MET A 289 24.41 -1.56 11.61
N LEU A 290 23.33 -1.95 12.27
CA LEU A 290 22.20 -2.68 11.71
C LEU A 290 20.93 -1.87 11.97
N ILE A 291 20.13 -1.65 10.93
CA ILE A 291 18.80 -1.05 11.07
C ILE A 291 17.79 -2.16 10.86
N GLU A 292 16.91 -2.35 11.84
CA GLU A 292 15.82 -3.32 11.78
C GLU A 292 14.96 -3.09 10.54
N TYR A 293 14.68 -4.16 9.80
CA TYR A 293 13.73 -4.16 8.70
C TYR A 293 12.56 -5.07 9.05
N SER A 294 11.36 -4.50 8.98
CA SER A 294 10.12 -5.16 9.39
C SER A 294 9.10 -5.13 8.27
N ILE A 295 8.30 -6.20 8.18
CA ILE A 295 7.16 -6.32 7.26
C ILE A 295 5.91 -6.52 8.12
N LEU A 296 4.89 -5.67 7.94
CA LEU A 296 3.69 -5.68 8.77
C LEU A 296 4.04 -5.67 10.28
N GLU A 297 5.00 -4.81 10.65
CA GLU A 297 5.56 -4.68 12.01
C GLU A 297 6.33 -5.91 12.54
N CYS A 298 6.35 -7.03 11.81
CA CYS A 298 7.13 -8.20 12.14
C CYS A 298 8.57 -8.02 11.65
N LYS A 299 9.54 -8.14 12.57
CA LYS A 299 10.97 -8.11 12.22
C LYS A 299 11.32 -9.28 11.29
N VAL A 300 11.89 -9.00 10.13
CA VAL A 300 12.33 -10.04 9.17
C VAL A 300 13.81 -9.97 8.82
N GLY A 301 14.48 -8.86 9.11
CA GLY A 301 15.91 -8.74 8.86
C GLY A 301 16.50 -7.41 9.29
N TYR A 302 17.67 -7.10 8.73
CA TYR A 302 18.41 -5.89 8.98
C TYR A 302 19.04 -5.34 7.69
N PHE A 303 19.09 -4.03 7.60
CA PHE A 303 20.00 -3.34 6.70
C PHE A 303 21.32 -3.08 7.41
N ARG A 304 22.44 -3.51 6.81
CA ARG A 304 23.77 -3.12 7.29
C ARG A 304 24.12 -1.76 6.72
N VAL A 305 24.47 -0.82 7.60
CA VAL A 305 24.70 0.58 7.24
C VAL A 305 26.08 1.04 7.74
N ASP A 306 26.80 1.75 6.88
CA ASP A 306 28.05 2.42 7.24
C ASP A 306 27.84 3.94 7.14
N VAL A 307 28.45 4.71 8.04
CA VAL A 307 28.52 6.17 7.90
C VAL A 307 29.80 6.52 7.14
N VAL A 308 29.66 7.06 5.93
CA VAL A 308 30.78 7.39 5.03
C VAL A 308 30.58 8.82 4.52
N ASP A 309 31.57 9.68 4.73
CA ASP A 309 31.55 11.09 4.27
C ASP A 309 30.27 11.85 4.67
N GLY A 310 29.73 11.58 5.87
CA GLY A 310 28.49 12.21 6.36
C GLY A 310 27.20 11.65 5.76
N LEU A 311 27.26 10.49 5.11
CA LEU A 311 26.10 9.79 4.53
C LEU A 311 25.87 8.45 5.23
N ALA A 312 24.61 8.06 5.42
CA ALA A 312 24.25 6.72 5.88
C ALA A 312 24.10 5.80 4.66
N VAL A 313 25.08 4.91 4.44
CA VAL A 313 25.13 4.05 3.25
C VAL A 313 24.72 2.62 3.58
N VAL A 314 23.60 2.17 3.02
CA VAL A 314 23.11 0.80 3.11
C VAL A 314 23.88 -0.10 2.14
N ARG A 315 24.61 -1.06 2.71
CA ARG A 315 25.54 -1.91 1.96
C ARG A 315 24.97 -3.26 1.56
N THR A 316 24.13 -3.82 2.41
CA THR A 316 23.50 -5.11 2.18
C THR A 316 22.26 -5.24 3.05
N PHE A 317 21.34 -6.09 2.64
CA PHE A 317 20.25 -6.59 3.46
C PHE A 317 20.66 -7.94 4.06
N LEU A 318 20.29 -8.24 5.30
CA LEU A 318 20.53 -9.52 5.99
C LEU A 318 19.18 -10.03 6.55
N LEU A 319 18.78 -11.25 6.20
CA LEU A 319 17.63 -11.93 6.81
C LEU A 319 17.99 -12.36 8.24
N LEU A 320 17.01 -12.47 9.14
CA LEU A 320 17.25 -12.78 10.56
C LEU A 320 18.13 -14.01 10.80
N THR A 321 17.99 -15.06 10.02
CA THR A 321 18.73 -16.32 10.17
C THR A 321 20.17 -16.27 9.65
N GLN A 322 20.59 -15.18 9.01
CA GLN A 322 21.91 -15.12 8.37
C GLN A 322 23.02 -14.72 9.34
N SER A 323 24.22 -15.21 9.06
CA SER A 323 25.43 -14.78 9.77
C SER A 323 25.61 -13.26 9.64
N GLY A 324 25.84 -12.59 10.77
CA GLY A 324 25.98 -11.13 10.84
C GLY A 324 24.78 -10.41 11.47
N THR A 325 23.68 -11.14 11.76
CA THR A 325 22.59 -10.65 12.61
C THR A 325 22.75 -11.19 14.05
N PRO A 326 22.17 -10.54 15.07
CA PRO A 326 22.10 -11.10 16.43
C PRO A 326 21.39 -12.46 16.47
N GLU A 327 20.28 -12.59 15.75
CA GLU A 327 19.43 -13.78 15.71
C GLU A 327 20.13 -14.95 15.02
N GLY A 328 20.84 -14.70 13.92
CA GLY A 328 21.62 -15.73 13.21
C GLY A 328 22.78 -16.26 14.03
N GLN A 329 23.37 -15.43 14.90
CA GLN A 329 24.39 -15.89 15.85
C GLN A 329 23.79 -16.79 16.94
N LEU A 330 22.62 -16.43 17.47
CA LEU A 330 21.92 -17.28 18.44
C LEU A 330 21.48 -18.60 17.79
N LEU A 331 21.01 -18.55 16.56
CA LEU A 331 20.66 -19.75 15.79
C LEU A 331 21.87 -20.67 15.62
N TRP A 332 23.02 -20.13 15.21
CA TRP A 332 24.26 -20.90 15.14
C TRP A 332 24.65 -21.49 16.49
N LYS A 333 24.58 -20.71 17.58
CA LYS A 333 24.91 -21.19 18.93
C LYS A 333 23.99 -22.34 19.37
N ASN A 334 22.70 -22.27 19.01
CA ASN A 334 21.69 -23.24 19.43
C ASN A 334 21.68 -24.52 18.57
N THR A 335 22.17 -24.46 17.32
CA THR A 335 22.00 -25.55 16.33
C THR A 335 23.29 -26.02 15.67
N GLY A 336 24.38 -25.25 15.78
CA GLY A 336 25.61 -25.47 15.03
C GLY A 336 25.56 -25.01 13.57
N LEU A 337 24.40 -24.58 13.05
CA LEU A 337 24.22 -24.20 11.63
C LEU A 337 25.11 -23.02 11.23
N GLN A 338 25.98 -23.27 10.25
CA GLN A 338 26.86 -22.29 9.64
C GLN A 338 26.26 -21.73 8.35
N LYS A 339 26.92 -20.71 7.79
CA LYS A 339 26.46 -20.00 6.59
C LYS A 339 26.14 -20.90 5.39
N LEU A 340 26.95 -21.94 5.15
CA LEU A 340 26.72 -22.86 4.03
C LEU A 340 25.50 -23.75 4.29
N ASP A 341 25.28 -24.14 5.55
CA ASP A 341 24.12 -24.93 5.97
C ASP A 341 22.82 -24.13 5.80
N THR A 342 22.83 -22.85 6.22
CA THR A 342 21.67 -21.95 6.03
C THR A 342 21.29 -21.84 4.55
N LYS A 343 22.28 -21.81 3.65
CA LYS A 343 22.03 -21.76 2.21
C LYS A 343 21.55 -23.11 1.66
N TYR A 344 22.13 -24.21 2.14
CA TYR A 344 21.73 -25.56 1.76
C TYR A 344 20.27 -25.86 2.16
N LEU A 345 19.88 -25.44 3.36
CA LEU A 345 18.53 -25.54 3.89
C LEU A 345 17.59 -24.43 3.38
N ILE A 346 18.08 -23.53 2.51
CA ILE A 346 17.33 -22.39 1.95
C ILE A 346 16.76 -21.48 3.06
N MET A 347 17.34 -21.50 4.25
CA MET A 347 16.96 -20.63 5.36
C MET A 347 17.41 -19.18 5.15
N ASP A 348 18.04 -18.86 4.01
CA ASP A 348 18.43 -17.51 3.62
C ASP A 348 17.36 -16.75 2.82
N LYS A 349 16.18 -17.35 2.62
CA LYS A 349 15.02 -16.77 1.94
C LYS A 349 13.77 -16.76 2.82
N LEU A 350 12.97 -15.71 2.70
CA LEU A 350 11.73 -15.54 3.43
C LEU A 350 10.69 -16.58 2.98
N SER A 351 10.65 -16.90 1.68
CA SER A 351 9.75 -17.91 1.12
C SER A 351 9.82 -19.26 1.83
N SER A 352 10.98 -19.66 2.36
CA SER A 352 11.15 -20.92 3.10
C SER A 352 10.37 -20.94 4.40
N PHE A 353 10.34 -19.83 5.14
CA PHE A 353 9.54 -19.72 6.38
C PHE A 353 8.06 -19.55 6.06
N MET A 354 7.79 -18.92 4.94
CA MET A 354 6.47 -18.52 4.51
C MET A 354 5.73 -19.72 3.91
N TYR A 355 6.20 -20.32 2.82
CA TYR A 355 5.54 -21.44 2.14
C TYR A 355 5.97 -22.83 2.65
N SER A 356 6.73 -22.81 3.74
CA SER A 356 7.15 -23.86 4.66
C SER A 356 6.06 -24.61 5.43
N ASP A 357 6.30 -25.87 5.78
CA ASP A 357 5.85 -26.51 7.03
C ASP A 357 6.67 -26.07 8.28
N ILE A 358 7.64 -25.16 8.14
CA ILE A 358 8.47 -24.65 9.26
C ILE A 358 7.60 -24.01 10.35
N GLY A 359 6.58 -23.25 9.97
CA GLY A 359 5.70 -22.58 10.91
C GLY A 359 4.72 -23.51 11.65
N ASP A 360 4.55 -24.74 11.16
CA ASP A 360 3.66 -25.74 11.75
C ASP A 360 4.42 -26.80 12.57
N ASN A 361 5.76 -26.89 12.40
CA ASN A 361 6.59 -27.81 13.17
C ASN A 361 6.99 -27.22 14.54
N ASP A 362 6.39 -27.73 15.61
CA ASP A 362 6.61 -27.25 16.99
C ASP A 362 8.09 -27.23 17.41
N ARG A 363 8.88 -28.21 16.96
CA ARG A 363 10.29 -28.30 17.32
C ARG A 363 11.11 -27.19 16.67
N ILE A 364 10.91 -26.95 15.38
CA ILE A 364 11.59 -25.88 14.66
C ILE A 364 11.13 -24.51 15.17
N ARG A 365 9.84 -24.34 15.45
CA ARG A 365 9.33 -23.11 16.09
C ARG A 365 10.07 -22.80 17.38
N LYS A 366 10.21 -23.79 18.28
CA LYS A 366 10.96 -23.62 19.54
C LYS A 366 12.43 -23.21 19.29
N ILE A 367 13.09 -23.81 18.30
CA ILE A 367 14.46 -23.43 17.90
C ILE A 367 14.51 -21.97 17.42
N LEU A 368 13.58 -21.56 16.55
CA LEU A 368 13.52 -20.20 16.02
C LEU A 368 13.22 -19.17 17.11
N GLN A 369 12.30 -19.48 18.03
CA GLN A 369 11.97 -18.65 19.20
C GLN A 369 13.17 -18.47 20.11
N ALA A 370 13.83 -19.57 20.48
CA ALA A 370 15.05 -19.55 21.29
C ALA A 370 16.20 -18.78 20.61
N SER A 371 16.15 -18.63 19.29
CA SER A 371 17.13 -17.89 18.49
C SER A 371 16.71 -16.43 18.20
N GLY A 372 15.61 -15.95 18.78
CA GLY A 372 15.11 -14.59 18.59
C GLY A 372 14.40 -14.33 17.25
N CYS A 373 14.14 -15.37 16.45
CA CYS A 373 13.49 -15.27 15.13
C CYS A 373 11.95 -15.20 15.21
N GLN A 374 11.37 -14.74 16.32
CA GLN A 374 9.91 -14.70 16.53
C GLN A 374 9.18 -13.90 15.45
N GLY A 375 9.79 -12.81 14.94
CA GLY A 375 9.18 -12.01 13.87
C GLY A 375 8.89 -12.79 12.58
N LEU A 376 9.66 -13.83 12.25
CA LEU A 376 9.34 -14.70 11.11
C LEU A 376 8.08 -15.55 11.37
N LEU A 377 7.91 -16.02 12.61
CA LEU A 377 6.73 -16.81 13.01
C LEU A 377 5.47 -15.95 13.12
N ASP A 378 5.61 -14.71 13.60
CA ASP A 378 4.51 -13.75 13.66
C ASP A 378 4.02 -13.40 12.25
N LEU A 379 4.95 -13.11 11.33
CA LEU A 379 4.62 -12.84 9.94
C LEU A 379 3.94 -14.05 9.28
N TYR A 380 4.44 -15.25 9.54
CA TYR A 380 3.83 -16.50 9.08
C TYR A 380 2.38 -16.61 9.56
N ALA A 381 2.13 -16.36 10.84
CA ALA A 381 0.79 -16.43 11.43
C ALA A 381 -0.17 -15.39 10.81
N ILE A 382 0.30 -14.16 10.53
CA ILE A 382 -0.50 -13.13 9.86
C ILE A 382 -0.87 -13.58 8.44
N ILE A 383 0.10 -14.06 7.66
CA ILE A 383 -0.14 -14.48 6.28
C ILE A 383 -1.02 -15.73 6.23
N ASN A 384 -0.84 -16.70 7.14
CA ASN A 384 -1.68 -17.90 7.15
C ASN A 384 -3.12 -17.63 7.55
N LYS A 385 -3.36 -16.73 8.51
CA LYS A 385 -4.74 -16.30 8.88
C LYS A 385 -5.50 -15.69 7.70
N SER A 386 -4.81 -15.16 6.70
CA SER A 386 -5.43 -14.63 5.49
C SER A 386 -5.97 -15.71 4.53
N GLY A 387 -5.74 -17.00 4.81
CA GLY A 387 -6.25 -18.12 4.02
C GLY A 387 -5.44 -18.43 2.75
N ALA A 388 -4.25 -17.85 2.62
CA ALA A 388 -3.50 -17.83 1.38
C ALA A 388 -2.63 -19.09 1.09
N ARG A 389 -2.82 -20.25 1.76
CA ARG A 389 -1.84 -21.34 1.67
C ARG A 389 -2.30 -22.80 1.68
N HIS A 390 -1.53 -23.56 0.88
CA HIS A 390 -1.08 -24.93 1.12
C HIS A 390 0.48 -24.94 1.11
N PRO A 391 1.16 -25.63 2.06
CA PRO A 391 2.62 -25.75 2.03
C PRO A 391 3.07 -26.62 0.84
N ASN A 392 4.06 -26.15 0.09
CA ASN A 392 4.48 -26.84 -1.14
C ASN A 392 5.58 -27.90 -0.91
N HIS A 393 6.31 -27.81 0.20
CA HIS A 393 7.45 -28.70 0.50
C HIS A 393 7.66 -28.87 2.01
N SER A 394 8.09 -30.07 2.44
CA SER A 394 8.52 -30.32 3.82
C SER A 394 9.98 -29.94 4.00
N ILE A 395 10.25 -28.67 4.35
CA ILE A 395 11.61 -28.22 4.71
C ILE A 395 11.91 -28.61 6.16
N SER A 396 10.88 -28.73 7.00
CA SER A 396 11.05 -29.07 8.41
C SER A 396 11.73 -30.43 8.59
N SER A 397 11.29 -31.46 7.87
CA SER A 397 11.91 -32.80 7.92
C SER A 397 13.39 -32.74 7.55
N MET A 398 13.73 -32.14 6.41
CA MET A 398 15.11 -31.96 5.96
C MET A 398 15.98 -31.23 7.00
N MET A 399 15.44 -30.20 7.66
CA MET A 399 16.15 -29.46 8.70
C MET A 399 16.36 -30.31 9.95
N LEU A 400 15.36 -31.08 10.40
CA LEU A 400 15.51 -31.97 11.55
C LEU A 400 16.49 -33.11 11.26
N ASP A 401 16.44 -33.70 10.07
CA ASP A 401 17.41 -34.71 9.61
C ASP A 401 18.84 -34.13 9.62
N TYR A 402 19.02 -32.92 9.06
CA TYR A 402 20.32 -32.26 9.01
C TYR A 402 20.91 -31.99 10.39
N LEU A 403 20.06 -31.62 11.35
CA LEU A 403 20.48 -31.37 12.72
C LEU A 403 20.78 -32.66 13.51
N GLY A 404 20.62 -33.85 12.91
CA GLY A 404 20.75 -35.14 13.59
C GLY A 404 19.64 -35.36 14.62
N ILE A 405 18.49 -34.74 14.37
CA ILE A 405 17.36 -34.62 15.29
C ILE A 405 16.20 -35.57 14.89
N SER A 406 16.29 -36.21 13.74
CA SER A 406 15.27 -37.11 13.16
C SER A 406 15.03 -38.40 13.95
N ASP A 407 13.78 -38.87 13.99
CA ASP A 407 13.23 -39.99 14.79
C ASP A 407 13.72 -41.40 14.40
N HIS A 408 14.96 -41.58 13.96
CA HIS A 408 15.55 -42.89 13.76
C HIS A 408 16.41 -43.29 14.97
N HIS A 409 15.71 -43.83 15.98
CA HIS A 409 16.18 -44.43 17.24
C HIS A 409 16.82 -43.48 18.26
N PHE A 410 16.10 -43.15 19.34
CA PHE A 410 16.56 -43.29 20.75
C PHE A 410 15.45 -42.88 21.75
N PRO A 411 15.56 -43.26 23.04
CA PRO A 411 14.45 -43.73 23.87
C PRO A 411 13.56 -42.61 24.38
N GLU A 412 12.32 -43.02 24.66
CA GLU A 412 11.30 -42.27 25.39
C GLU A 412 11.85 -41.70 26.70
N ASP A 413 12.23 -40.43 26.69
CA ASP A 413 12.12 -39.54 27.85
C ASP A 413 12.05 -38.09 27.38
N LEU A 414 10.93 -37.78 26.72
CA LEU A 414 10.26 -36.49 26.79
C LEU A 414 8.74 -36.74 26.82
N THR A 415 8.30 -37.45 27.86
CA THR A 415 7.02 -37.16 28.52
C THR A 415 7.13 -35.73 29.06
N ASP A 416 6.22 -34.80 28.82
CA ASP A 416 4.80 -34.90 28.54
C ASP A 416 4.40 -33.95 27.40
N ILE A 417 3.56 -34.43 26.49
CA ILE A 417 2.17 -33.96 26.28
C ILE A 417 1.62 -34.71 25.05
N THR A 418 0.56 -35.47 25.29
CA THR A 418 -0.14 -36.36 24.36
C THR A 418 -1.28 -35.64 23.61
N GLY A 419 -1.56 -36.06 22.37
CA GLY A 419 -2.96 -36.12 21.90
C GLY A 419 -3.27 -35.82 20.42
N CYS A 420 -3.51 -36.91 19.67
CA CYS A 420 -4.54 -37.12 18.62
C CYS A 420 -4.21 -36.92 17.12
N ASP A 421 -4.56 -37.99 16.39
CA ASP A 421 -4.39 -38.26 14.96
C ASP A 421 -5.58 -37.85 14.05
N ASN A 422 -5.29 -37.82 12.74
CA ASN A 422 -6.08 -38.30 11.57
C ASN A 422 -7.18 -37.41 10.91
N LEU A 423 -6.96 -36.91 9.68
CA LEU A 423 -7.54 -37.41 8.38
C LEU A 423 -7.43 -36.44 7.16
N SER A 424 -7.30 -37.10 6.00
CA SER A 424 -7.32 -36.81 4.54
C SER A 424 -7.99 -35.58 3.86
N GLU A 425 -7.37 -35.22 2.72
CA GLU A 425 -7.70 -34.40 1.50
C GLU A 425 -8.98 -34.80 0.68
N PRO A 426 -9.39 -34.12 -0.45
CA PRO A 426 -8.86 -32.92 -1.15
C PRO A 426 -9.87 -31.87 -1.74
N ASP A 427 -9.31 -30.78 -2.29
CA ASP A 427 -9.65 -30.04 -3.55
C ASP A 427 -10.77 -28.96 -3.66
N LYS A 428 -10.37 -27.68 -3.91
CA LYS A 428 -10.51 -26.88 -5.19
C LYS A 428 -10.74 -25.33 -5.08
N ILE A 429 -9.82 -24.58 -5.73
CA ILE A 429 -9.91 -23.27 -6.47
C ILE A 429 -10.17 -21.95 -5.69
N ILE A 430 -9.27 -20.95 -5.84
CA ILE A 430 -9.47 -19.59 -6.43
C ILE A 430 -8.31 -18.65 -6.03
N ALA A 431 -7.70 -18.02 -7.04
CA ALA A 431 -6.82 -16.86 -6.92
C ALA A 431 -7.62 -15.61 -7.31
N ASP A 432 -7.87 -14.71 -6.36
CA ASP A 432 -8.29 -13.30 -6.57
C ASP A 432 -8.39 -12.50 -5.25
N ASP A 433 -8.29 -13.14 -4.07
CA ASP A 433 -8.71 -12.55 -2.78
C ASP A 433 -7.64 -11.71 -2.02
N CYS A 434 -6.43 -11.52 -2.56
CA CYS A 434 -5.36 -10.82 -1.84
C CYS A 434 -5.45 -9.27 -1.88
N LEU A 435 -6.31 -8.68 -2.72
CA LEU A 435 -6.41 -7.22 -2.85
C LEU A 435 -7.56 -6.59 -2.06
N GLU A 436 -8.53 -7.36 -1.57
CA GLU A 436 -9.68 -6.80 -0.84
C GLU A 436 -9.49 -6.74 0.69
N ARG A 437 -8.48 -7.42 1.26
CA ARG A 437 -8.36 -7.59 2.73
C ARG A 437 -7.33 -6.69 3.43
N ILE A 438 -6.88 -5.62 2.77
CA ILE A 438 -5.99 -4.60 3.38
C ILE A 438 -6.74 -3.25 3.61
N ASN A 439 -8.03 -3.17 3.29
CA ASN A 439 -8.87 -2.02 3.63
C ASN A 439 -9.69 -2.26 4.90
#